data_AF-A0A3D5JTR6-F1
#
_entry.id   AF-A0A3D5JTR6-F1
#
_cell.length_a   1.000
_cell.length_b   1.000
_cell.length_c   1.000
_cell.angle_alpha   90.00
_cell.angle_beta   90.00
_cell.angle_gamma   90.00
#
_symmetry.space_group_name_H-M   'P 1'
#
loop_
_entity.id
_entity.type
_entity.pdbx_description
1 polymer ?
#
loop_
_entity_poly.entity_id
_entity_poly.type
_entity_poly.pdbx_seq_one_letter_code
_entity_poly.pdbx_strand_id
1 'polypeptide(L)'
;MKNDYTLQALVRAELASREEAQRVYFQMRDAVAAGEPFQPIADLEALAGVLQDDSCYVAHNVVTWKGRTAVFGGRTFRATAAEVVAFLRGAMQVGDVRPLLIAPCFRARPDCVVLVDEDQLGLYRVR
;
A
#
# COMPACT_ATOMS: atom_id res chain seq x y z
N MET A 1 -8.16 4.02 25.10
CA MET A 1 -8.63 3.10 24.05
C MET A 1 -7.43 2.54 23.32
N LYS A 2 -7.15 1.25 23.48
CA LYS A 2 -6.24 0.55 22.54
C LYS A 2 -7.10 0.26 21.32
N ASN A 3 -6.93 1.04 20.25
CA ASN A 3 -7.42 0.59 18.95
C ASN A 3 -6.54 -0.60 18.58
N ASP A 4 -7.07 -1.81 18.76
CA ASP A 4 -6.49 -3.04 18.23
C ASP A 4 -6.60 -2.97 16.71
N TYR A 5 -5.74 -2.16 16.12
CA TYR A 5 -5.70 -1.95 14.69
C TYR A 5 -5.50 -3.31 14.00
N THR A 6 -6.44 -3.63 13.10
CA THR A 6 -6.68 -4.95 12.49
C THR A 6 -5.59 -5.37 11.49
N LEU A 7 -4.37 -4.86 11.65
CA LEU A 7 -3.20 -5.29 10.88
C LEU A 7 -2.80 -6.72 11.13
N GLN A 8 -3.21 -7.32 12.26
CA GLN A 8 -2.92 -8.74 12.51
C GLN A 8 -3.36 -9.63 11.33
N ALA A 9 -4.35 -9.19 10.54
CA ALA A 9 -4.77 -9.86 9.32
C ALA A 9 -3.73 -9.82 8.18
N LEU A 10 -2.95 -8.74 8.05
CA LEU A 10 -1.88 -8.58 7.03
C LEU A 10 -0.47 -8.95 7.53
N VAL A 11 -0.29 -9.11 8.84
CA VAL A 11 1.03 -9.26 9.51
C VAL A 11 1.80 -10.54 9.15
N ARG A 12 1.31 -11.37 8.23
CA ARG A 12 1.92 -12.67 7.90
C ARG A 12 3.35 -12.58 7.36
N ALA A 13 3.79 -11.45 6.82
CA ALA A 13 5.18 -11.24 6.42
C ALA A 13 5.59 -9.76 6.41
N GLU A 14 5.99 -9.20 7.56
CA GLU A 14 6.78 -7.96 7.55
C GLU A 14 8.08 -8.15 6.76
N LEU A 15 8.58 -7.07 6.16
CA LEU A 15 9.89 -7.11 5.50
C LEU A 15 11.02 -7.31 6.51
N ALA A 16 12.16 -7.80 6.02
CA ALA A 16 13.26 -8.26 6.84
C ALA A 16 13.95 -7.13 7.62
N SER A 17 13.85 -5.88 7.15
CA SER A 17 14.42 -4.72 7.84
C SER A 17 13.63 -3.43 7.64
N ARG A 18 13.81 -2.49 8.58
CA ARG A 18 13.27 -1.14 8.47
C ARG A 18 13.80 -0.38 7.25
N GLU A 19 15.06 -0.61 6.89
CA GLU A 19 15.68 0.00 5.71
C GLU A 19 15.03 -0.49 4.42
N GLU A 20 14.72 -1.80 4.35
CA GLU A 20 14.01 -2.38 3.21
C GLU A 20 12.58 -1.83 3.11
N ALA A 21 11.84 -1.78 4.22
CA ALA A 21 10.50 -1.21 4.28
C ALA A 21 10.49 0.26 3.84
N GLN A 22 11.44 1.06 4.33
CA GLN A 22 11.59 2.46 3.95
C GLN A 22 11.92 2.61 2.46
N ARG A 23 12.84 1.81 1.93
CA ARG A 23 13.20 1.82 0.50
C ARG A 23 11.98 1.51 -0.38
N VAL A 24 11.26 0.43 -0.07
CA VAL A 24 10.06 0.02 -0.80
C VAL A 24 8.99 1.10 -0.75
N TYR A 25 8.73 1.68 0.43
CA TYR A 25 7.77 2.77 0.58
C TYR A 25 8.13 3.97 -0.31
N PHE A 26 9.38 4.46 -0.25
CA PHE A 26 9.79 5.61 -1.04
C PHE A 26 9.78 5.32 -2.55
N GLN A 27 10.14 4.10 -2.97
CA GLN A 27 10.02 3.70 -4.37
C GLN A 27 8.56 3.71 -4.88
N MET A 28 7.59 3.30 -4.05
CA MET A 28 6.16 3.43 -4.39
C MET A 28 5.69 4.88 -4.39
N ARG A 29 6.12 5.68 -3.41
CA ARG A 29 5.76 7.09 -3.32
C ARG A 29 6.30 7.89 -4.51
N ASP A 30 7.54 7.67 -4.90
CA ASP A 30 8.17 8.32 -6.04
C ASP A 30 7.49 7.90 -7.36
N ALA A 31 7.06 6.63 -7.44
CA ALA A 31 6.25 6.14 -8.55
C ALA A 31 4.89 6.86 -8.66
N VAL A 32 4.19 7.10 -7.55
CA VAL A 32 2.95 7.90 -7.54
C VAL A 32 3.23 9.35 -7.97
N ALA A 33 4.32 9.95 -7.49
CA ALA A 33 4.68 11.33 -7.83
C ALA A 33 5.09 11.51 -9.31
N ALA A 34 5.65 10.48 -9.93
CA ALA A 34 6.10 10.49 -11.33
C ALA A 34 5.11 9.81 -12.30
N GLY A 35 4.06 9.19 -11.78
CA GLY A 35 3.15 8.34 -12.53
C GLY A 35 2.20 9.12 -13.45
N GLU A 36 1.51 8.37 -14.31
CA GLU A 36 0.37 8.88 -15.06
C GLU A 36 -0.76 9.38 -14.12
N PRO A 37 -1.69 10.23 -14.61
CA PRO A 37 -2.81 10.70 -13.82
C PRO A 37 -3.57 9.55 -13.15
N PHE A 38 -4.02 9.80 -11.93
CA PHE A 38 -4.84 8.90 -11.13
C PHE A 38 -5.98 8.28 -11.94
N GLN A 39 -6.03 6.95 -11.96
CA GLN A 39 -7.11 6.17 -12.58
C GLN A 39 -7.95 5.55 -11.46
N PRO A 40 -9.21 5.96 -11.28
CA PRO A 40 -10.07 5.38 -10.25
C PRO A 40 -10.25 3.87 -10.43
N ILE A 41 -10.23 3.13 -9.33
CA ILE A 41 -10.61 1.72 -9.29
C ILE A 41 -12.01 1.65 -8.68
N ALA A 42 -12.94 1.00 -9.38
CA ALA A 42 -14.37 1.02 -9.03
C ALA A 42 -14.68 0.23 -7.75
N ASP A 43 -14.02 -0.92 -7.56
CA ASP A 43 -14.30 -1.86 -6.47
C ASP A 43 -13.08 -2.75 -6.15
N LEU A 44 -13.23 -3.63 -5.16
CA LEU A 44 -12.16 -4.54 -4.72
C LEU A 44 -11.91 -5.67 -5.72
N GLU A 45 -12.89 -6.00 -6.55
CA GLU A 45 -12.77 -6.99 -7.62
C GLU A 45 -11.88 -6.43 -8.76
N ALA A 46 -12.06 -5.16 -9.13
CA ALA A 46 -11.18 -4.45 -10.05
C ALA A 46 -9.77 -4.29 -9.46
N LEU A 47 -9.63 -4.06 -8.15
CA LEU A 47 -8.34 -4.07 -7.46
C LEU A 47 -7.63 -5.41 -7.61
N ALA A 48 -8.34 -6.52 -7.38
CA ALA A 48 -7.80 -7.86 -7.56
C ALA A 48 -7.30 -8.06 -9.00
N GLY A 49 -8.03 -7.56 -10.00
CA GLY A 49 -7.61 -7.61 -11.40
C GLY A 49 -6.33 -6.80 -11.69
N VAL A 50 -6.11 -5.68 -10.99
CA VAL A 50 -4.90 -4.87 -11.10
C VAL A 50 -3.71 -5.55 -10.43
N LEU A 51 -3.90 -6.11 -9.24
CA LEU A 51 -2.84 -6.77 -8.48
C LEU A 51 -2.52 -8.18 -9.00
N GLN A 52 -3.47 -8.79 -9.72
CA GLN A 52 -3.40 -10.18 -10.19
C GLN A 52 -3.13 -11.16 -9.03
N ASP A 53 -2.72 -12.41 -9.29
CA ASP A 53 -2.36 -13.35 -8.21
C ASP A 53 -0.93 -13.11 -7.65
N ASP A 54 -0.40 -11.90 -7.80
CA ASP A 54 0.96 -11.58 -7.40
C ASP A 54 1.11 -11.36 -5.88
N SER A 55 2.31 -11.62 -5.38
CA SER A 55 2.72 -11.11 -4.08
C SER A 55 2.89 -9.60 -4.18
N CYS A 56 2.27 -8.86 -3.28
CA CYS A 56 2.21 -7.42 -3.23
C CYS A 56 2.96 -6.87 -2.02
N TYR A 57 3.60 -5.72 -2.19
CA TYR A 57 3.95 -4.86 -1.07
C TYR A 57 2.75 -4.01 -0.66
N VAL A 58 2.51 -3.92 0.64
CA VAL A 58 1.49 -3.07 1.24
C VAL A 58 2.18 -2.18 2.27
N ALA A 59 2.22 -0.87 2.05
CA ALA A 59 2.79 0.09 2.98
C ALA A 59 1.74 1.07 3.50
N HIS A 60 1.80 1.37 4.80
CA HIS A 60 1.07 2.53 5.32
C HIS A 60 1.57 3.81 4.67
N ASN A 61 0.68 4.68 4.24
CA ASN A 61 1.08 5.98 3.72
C ASN A 61 1.35 6.98 4.87
N VAL A 62 2.30 6.65 5.74
CA VAL A 62 2.65 7.43 6.94
C VAL A 62 4.09 7.92 6.83
N VAL A 63 4.24 9.23 6.66
CA VAL A 63 5.52 9.92 6.58
C VAL A 63 5.63 10.90 7.74
N THR A 64 6.79 10.88 8.38
CA THR A 64 7.21 11.92 9.32
C THR A 64 8.35 12.73 8.70
N TRP A 65 8.66 13.89 9.27
CA TRP A 65 9.71 14.77 8.76
C TRP A 65 10.76 15.02 9.82
N LYS A 66 12.03 14.83 9.47
CA LYS A 66 13.19 15.24 10.29
C LYS A 66 13.91 16.37 9.55
N GLY A 67 13.61 17.61 9.92
CA GLY A 67 14.03 18.77 9.15
C GLY A 67 13.40 18.73 7.75
N ARG A 68 14.21 18.75 6.70
CA ARG A 68 13.76 18.66 5.30
C ARG A 68 13.68 17.23 4.75
N THR A 69 14.06 16.23 5.55
CA THR A 69 14.10 14.83 5.12
C THR A 69 12.82 14.12 5.53
N ALA A 70 12.11 13.56 4.54
CA ALA A 70 11.00 12.65 4.80
C ALA A 70 11.54 11.32 5.37
N VAL A 71 10.90 10.82 6.42
CA VAL A 71 11.24 9.55 7.08
C VAL A 71 9.99 8.68 7.10
N PHE A 72 10.13 7.42 6.70
CA PHE A 72 9.03 6.47 6.74
C PHE A 72 8.69 6.12 8.19
N GLY A 73 7.48 6.45 8.62
CA GLY A 73 6.95 6.19 9.96
C GLY A 73 5.95 5.04 10.01
N GLY A 74 5.65 4.44 8.86
CA GLY A 74 4.71 3.33 8.72
C GLY A 74 5.35 1.96 8.87
N ARG A 75 4.56 0.94 8.49
CA ARG A 75 5.02 -0.45 8.32
C ARG A 75 4.72 -0.88 6.89
N THR A 76 5.51 -1.83 6.42
CA THR A 76 5.35 -2.44 5.10
C THR A 76 5.31 -3.95 5.25
N PHE A 77 4.42 -4.57 4.50
CA PHE A 77 4.13 -6.00 4.56
C PHE A 77 4.18 -6.58 3.15
N ARG A 78 4.40 -7.90 3.07
CA ARG A 78 4.07 -8.70 1.88
C ARG A 78 2.75 -9.41 2.12
N ALA A 79 1.89 -9.38 1.11
CA ALA A 79 0.60 -10.07 1.11
C ALA A 79 0.26 -10.49 -0.32
N THR A 80 -0.53 -11.54 -0.49
CA THR A 80 -1.16 -11.85 -1.78
C THR A 80 -2.27 -10.85 -2.09
N ALA A 81 -2.64 -10.69 -3.36
CA ALA A 81 -3.79 -9.85 -3.72
C ALA A 81 -5.08 -10.27 -3.01
N ALA A 82 -5.31 -11.57 -2.83
CA ALA A 82 -6.46 -12.08 -2.07
C ALA A 82 -6.45 -11.61 -0.60
N GLU A 83 -5.29 -11.65 0.06
CA GLU A 83 -5.13 -11.16 1.43
C GLU A 83 -5.34 -9.63 1.51
N VAL A 84 -4.84 -8.88 0.52
CA VAL A 84 -5.06 -7.42 0.41
C VAL A 84 -6.55 -7.11 0.28
N VAL A 85 -7.25 -7.79 -0.63
CA VAL A 85 -8.69 -7.60 -0.86
C VAL A 85 -9.50 -7.95 0.39
N ALA A 86 -9.18 -9.08 1.04
CA ALA A 86 -9.84 -9.49 2.27
C ALA A 86 -9.62 -8.47 3.40
N PHE A 87 -8.40 -7.96 3.54
CA PHE A 87 -8.07 -6.92 4.51
C PHE A 87 -8.84 -5.62 4.27
N LEU A 88 -8.85 -5.12 3.03
CA LEU A 88 -9.55 -3.88 2.69
C LEU A 88 -11.07 -4.02 2.87
N ARG A 89 -11.63 -5.18 2.50
CA ARG A 89 -13.05 -5.48 2.74
C ARG A 89 -13.39 -5.40 4.23
N GLY A 90 -12.57 -6.00 5.08
CA GLY A 90 -12.75 -5.93 6.54
C GLY A 90 -12.63 -4.49 7.07
N ALA A 91 -11.62 -3.74 6.62
CA ALA A 91 -11.39 -2.35 7.02
C ALA A 91 -12.56 -1.43 6.61
N MET A 92 -13.08 -1.60 5.39
CA MET A 92 -14.25 -0.87 4.88
C MET A 92 -15.52 -1.18 5.69
N GLN A 93 -15.76 -2.44 6.06
CA GLN A 93 -16.93 -2.83 6.85
C GLN A 93 -16.98 -2.19 8.24
N VAL A 94 -15.82 -1.91 8.84
CA VAL A 94 -15.72 -1.27 10.17
C VAL A 94 -15.42 0.23 10.11
N GLY A 95 -15.24 0.80 8.91
CA GLY A 95 -14.92 2.21 8.73
C GLY A 95 -13.52 2.63 9.21
N ASP A 96 -12.53 1.73 9.17
CA ASP A 96 -11.11 2.01 9.53
C ASP A 96 -10.20 1.77 8.31
N VAL A 97 -10.55 2.37 7.17
CA VAL A 97 -9.69 2.38 5.98
C VAL A 97 -8.62 3.43 6.21
N ARG A 98 -7.36 3.00 6.34
CA ARG A 98 -6.24 3.94 6.47
C ARG A 98 -5.57 4.17 5.12
N PRO A 99 -4.87 5.31 4.96
CA PRO A 99 -4.07 5.55 3.76
C PRO A 99 -2.99 4.48 3.56
N LEU A 100 -2.97 3.86 2.37
CA LEU A 100 -2.03 2.79 2.00
C LEU A 100 -1.47 3.01 0.59
N LEU A 101 -0.28 2.49 0.36
CA LEU A 101 0.30 2.25 -0.96
C LEU A 101 0.42 0.75 -1.16
N ILE A 102 -0.08 0.25 -2.29
CA ILE A 102 -0.03 -1.16 -2.65
C ILE A 102 0.58 -1.29 -4.04
N ALA A 103 1.49 -2.23 -4.23
CA ALA A 103 2.04 -2.54 -5.54
C ALA A 103 2.40 -4.03 -5.63
N PRO A 104 2.29 -4.67 -6.81
CA PRO A 104 2.95 -5.95 -7.05
C PRO A 104 4.43 -5.88 -6.66
N CYS A 105 4.98 -6.96 -6.11
CA CYS A 105 6.36 -6.97 -5.62
C CYS A 105 7.36 -6.64 -6.74
N PHE A 106 8.22 -5.65 -6.49
CA PHE A 106 9.21 -5.17 -7.44
C PHE A 106 10.62 -5.19 -6.83
N ARG A 107 11.65 -5.13 -7.70
CA ARG A 107 13.06 -5.03 -7.27
C ARG A 107 13.54 -3.59 -7.12
N ALA A 108 13.33 -2.77 -8.15
CA ALA A 108 13.86 -1.40 -8.21
C ALA A 108 12.76 -0.32 -8.30
N ARG A 109 11.72 -0.54 -9.11
CA ARG A 109 10.59 0.38 -9.26
C ARG A 109 9.34 -0.43 -9.56
N PRO A 110 8.17 -0.08 -9.03
CA PRO A 110 6.91 -0.70 -9.42
C PRO A 110 6.46 -0.21 -10.80
N ASP A 111 5.80 -1.08 -11.57
CA ASP A 111 5.13 -0.71 -12.83
C ASP A 111 3.81 0.02 -12.56
N CYS A 112 3.21 -0.24 -11.40
CA CYS A 112 2.01 0.44 -10.95
C CYS A 112 1.95 0.53 -9.42
N VAL A 113 1.24 1.54 -8.91
CA VAL A 113 0.97 1.71 -7.49
C VAL A 113 -0.51 2.03 -7.31
N VAL A 114 -1.17 1.27 -6.46
CA VAL A 114 -2.50 1.58 -5.98
C VAL A 114 -2.37 2.44 -4.73
N LEU A 115 -3.03 3.60 -4.75
CA LEU A 115 -3.27 4.42 -3.59
C LEU A 115 -4.64 4.05 -3.02
N VAL A 116 -4.66 3.70 -1.73
CA VAL A 116 -5.89 3.60 -0.92
C VAL A 116 -5.94 4.81 -0.02
N ASP A 117 -7.07 5.49 0.01
CA ASP A 117 -7.40 6.54 0.96
C ASP A 117 -8.80 6.27 1.55
N GLU A 118 -9.24 7.09 2.51
CA GLU A 118 -10.56 6.94 3.15
C GLU A 118 -11.72 6.98 2.14
N ASP A 119 -11.60 7.84 1.12
CA ASP A 119 -12.67 8.11 0.15
C ASP A 119 -12.45 7.48 -1.23
N GLN A 120 -11.24 6.99 -1.51
CA GLN A 120 -10.87 6.62 -2.88
C GLN A 120 -9.85 5.48 -2.97
N LEU A 121 -10.02 4.70 -4.03
CA LEU A 121 -9.06 3.70 -4.48
C LEU A 121 -8.66 4.05 -5.91
N GLY A 122 -7.37 4.12 -6.20
CA GLY A 122 -6.96 4.34 -7.58
C GLY A 122 -5.53 3.99 -7.90
N LEU A 123 -5.30 3.85 -9.19
CA LEU A 123 -4.10 3.34 -9.81
C LEU A 123 -3.27 4.47 -10.40
N TYR A 124 -1.99 4.45 -10.09
CA TYR A 124 -0.96 5.19 -10.79
C TYR A 124 -0.15 4.20 -11.62
N ARG A 125 -0.09 4.40 -12.94
CA ARG A 125 0.79 3.64 -13.82
C ARG A 125 2.12 4.36 -13.98
N VAL A 126 3.19 3.60 -13.97
CA VAL A 126 4.55 4.10 -13.96
C VAL A 126 5.18 3.77 -15.31
N ARG A 127 5.61 4.80 -16.05
CA ARG A 127 6.33 4.65 -17.33
C ARG A 127 7.82 4.42 -17.11
#